data_AF-A0A7S3RS17-F1
#
_entry.id   AF-A0A7S3RS17-F1
#
_cell.length_a   1.000
_cell.length_b   1.000
_cell.length_c   1.000
_cell.angle_alpha   90.00
_cell.angle_beta   90.00
_cell.angle_gamma   90.00
#
_symmetry.space_group_name_H-M   'P 1'
#
loop_
_entity.id
_entity.type
_entity.pdbx_description
1 polymer ?
#
loop_
_entity_poly.entity_id
_entity_poly.type
_entity_poly.pdbx_seq_one_letter_code
_entity_poly.pdbx_strand_id
1 'polypeptide(L)'
;EMDRWLAEPVRAVLVPGDIFLTNKQGFPVLSKRHKAFLVSCFRYRVQVILAGLPEEKSADPETDKYLHYIARLFQSKPALTPQEQFELPYHDYLQAPLQPLQDNLESQTYETFEKDPVKYVQYEEA
;
A
#
# COMPACT_ATOMS: atom_id res chain seq x y z
N GLU A 1 10.87 15.77 -4.74
CA GLU A 1 9.59 16.52 -4.89
C GLU A 1 8.38 15.65 -4.59
N MET A 2 8.31 14.39 -5.09
CA MET A 2 7.20 13.48 -4.75
C MET A 2 7.14 13.12 -3.25
N ASP A 3 8.27 13.12 -2.56
CA ASP A 3 8.34 12.79 -1.13
C ASP A 3 7.59 13.78 -0.24
N ARG A 4 7.24 14.96 -0.77
CA ARG A 4 6.40 15.96 -0.07
C ARG A 4 5.03 15.41 0.32
N TRP A 5 4.55 14.37 -0.36
CA TRP A 5 3.24 13.78 -0.14
C TRP A 5 3.25 12.62 0.87
N LEU A 6 4.41 12.20 1.40
CA LEU A 6 4.54 11.00 2.24
C LEU A 6 3.80 11.07 3.59
N ALA A 7 3.43 12.26 4.05
CA ALA A 7 2.68 12.48 5.29
C ALA A 7 1.32 13.16 5.07
N GLU A 8 0.92 13.35 3.80
CA GLU A 8 -0.36 13.95 3.46
C GLU A 8 -1.46 12.89 3.43
N PRO A 9 -2.72 13.23 3.81
CA PRO A 9 -3.83 12.29 3.84
C PRO A 9 -4.38 12.00 2.43
N VAL A 10 -3.53 11.50 1.54
CA VAL A 10 -3.88 11.16 0.15
C VAL A 10 -4.86 9.99 0.14
N ARG A 11 -6.11 10.25 -0.25
CA ARG A 11 -7.16 9.23 -0.36
C ARG A 11 -7.36 8.71 -1.78
N ALA A 12 -6.98 9.49 -2.78
CA ALA A 12 -7.16 9.12 -4.17
C ALA A 12 -5.99 9.58 -5.04
N VAL A 13 -5.71 8.83 -6.09
CA VAL A 13 -4.76 9.17 -7.14
C VAL A 13 -5.53 9.22 -8.46
N LEU A 14 -5.57 10.41 -9.06
CA LEU A 14 -6.15 10.61 -10.38
C LEU A 14 -5.11 10.26 -11.45
N VAL A 15 -5.48 9.36 -12.35
CA VAL A 15 -4.64 8.88 -13.46
C VAL A 15 -5.33 9.27 -14.77
N PRO A 16 -4.87 10.36 -15.41
CA PRO A 16 -5.40 10.79 -16.69
C PRO A 16 -5.20 9.75 -17.80
N GLY A 17 -6.06 9.75 -18.82
CA GLY A 17 -5.95 8.87 -19.99
C GLY A 17 -4.75 9.21 -20.89
N ASP A 18 -4.37 10.49 -20.96
CA ASP A 18 -3.31 11.01 -21.81
C ASP A 18 -1.88 10.64 -21.36
N ILE A 19 -1.70 10.20 -20.11
CA ILE A 19 -0.40 9.74 -19.60
C ILE A 19 -0.09 8.27 -19.91
N PHE A 20 -1.06 7.53 -20.48
CA PHE A 20 -0.85 6.17 -20.93
C PHE A 20 -0.12 6.13 -22.27
N LEU A 21 0.80 5.19 -22.38
CA LEU A 21 1.54 4.89 -23.60
C LEU A 21 1.00 3.59 -24.20
N THR A 22 1.02 3.46 -25.52
CA THR A 22 0.65 2.20 -26.17
C THR A 22 1.89 1.32 -26.32
N ASN A 23 1.83 0.10 -25.80
CA ASN A 23 2.92 -0.86 -25.99
C ASN A 23 2.91 -1.43 -27.43
N LYS A 24 3.94 -2.23 -27.80
CA LYS A 24 4.03 -2.88 -29.12
C LYS A 24 2.86 -3.82 -29.45
N GLN A 25 2.11 -4.24 -28.45
CA GLN A 25 0.95 -5.13 -28.55
C GLN A 25 -0.39 -4.38 -28.53
N GLY A 26 -0.39 -3.04 -28.52
CA GLY A 26 -1.61 -2.23 -28.52
C GLY A 26 -2.28 -2.05 -27.15
N PHE A 27 -1.62 -2.39 -26.04
CA PHE A 27 -2.17 -2.20 -24.69
C PHE A 27 -1.67 -0.90 -24.04
N PRO A 28 -2.53 -0.21 -23.27
CA PRO A 28 -2.16 0.96 -22.50
C PRO A 28 -1.23 0.57 -21.34
N VAL A 29 -0.11 1.27 -21.22
CA VAL A 29 0.89 1.07 -20.17
C VAL A 29 1.40 2.42 -19.66
N LEU A 30 1.74 2.48 -18.38
CA LEU A 30 2.39 3.65 -17.80
C LEU A 30 3.91 3.60 -17.99
N SER A 31 4.53 4.78 -18.05
CA SER A 31 5.99 4.91 -18.02
C SER A 31 6.56 4.27 -16.74
N LYS A 32 7.86 3.90 -16.75
CA LYS A 32 8.52 3.33 -15.56
C LYS A 32 8.38 4.21 -14.32
N ARG A 33 8.43 5.54 -14.50
CA ARG A 33 8.33 6.51 -13.41
C ARG A 33 6.90 6.59 -12.85
N HIS A 34 5.89 6.66 -13.73
CA HIS A 34 4.48 6.65 -13.32
C HIS A 34 4.10 5.34 -12.63
N LYS A 35 4.59 4.20 -13.18
CA LYS A 35 4.44 2.88 -12.58
C LYS A 35 4.99 2.83 -11.16
N ALA A 36 6.24 3.28 -10.97
CA ALA A 36 6.90 3.26 -9.66
C ALA A 36 6.14 4.10 -8.63
N PHE A 37 5.71 5.31 -9.01
CA PHE A 37 4.90 6.17 -8.15
C PHE A 37 3.57 5.52 -7.77
N LEU A 38 2.83 4.99 -8.75
CA LEU A 38 1.52 4.40 -8.48
C LEU A 38 1.63 3.13 -7.60
N VAL A 39 2.67 2.32 -7.79
CA VAL A 39 2.97 1.17 -6.92
C VAL A 39 3.32 1.62 -5.50
N SER A 40 4.08 2.70 -5.31
CA SER A 40 4.32 3.25 -3.96
C SER A 40 3.02 3.70 -3.29
N CYS A 41 2.08 4.28 -4.06
CA CYS A 41 0.77 4.67 -3.53
C CYS A 41 -0.07 3.48 -3.09
N PHE A 42 0.07 2.29 -3.69
CA PHE A 42 -0.68 1.08 -3.32
C PHE A 42 -0.34 0.52 -1.94
N ARG A 43 0.77 0.97 -1.32
CA ARG A 43 1.06 0.68 0.10
C ARG A 43 0.05 1.38 1.01
N TYR A 44 -0.52 2.48 0.55
CA TYR A 44 -1.55 3.24 1.24
C TYR A 44 -2.94 2.85 0.71
N ARG A 45 -3.99 3.04 1.53
CA ARG A 45 -5.38 2.76 1.14
C ARG A 45 -5.92 3.85 0.21
N VAL A 46 -5.34 3.96 -0.98
CA VAL A 46 -5.74 4.93 -2.01
C VAL A 46 -6.75 4.33 -2.99
N GLN A 47 -7.67 5.15 -3.46
CA GLN A 47 -8.50 4.85 -4.63
C GLN A 47 -7.82 5.37 -5.89
N VAL A 48 -7.82 4.57 -6.96
CA VAL A 48 -7.32 5.02 -8.27
C VAL A 48 -8.51 5.46 -9.12
N ILE A 49 -8.47 6.69 -9.62
CA ILE A 49 -9.52 7.26 -10.46
C ILE A 49 -8.96 7.46 -11.86
N LEU A 50 -9.52 6.77 -12.85
CA LEU A 50 -9.18 6.98 -14.26
C LEU A 50 -9.98 8.17 -14.79
N ALA A 51 -9.33 9.17 -15.38
CA ALA A 51 -9.97 10.39 -15.86
C ALA A 51 -9.62 10.68 -17.32
N GLY A 52 -10.59 11.19 -18.10
CA GLY A 52 -10.34 11.58 -19.49
C GLY A 52 -9.95 10.42 -20.40
N LEU A 53 -10.49 9.22 -20.15
CA LEU A 53 -10.39 8.12 -21.10
C LEU A 53 -11.15 8.52 -22.39
N PRO A 54 -10.66 8.11 -23.57
CA PRO A 54 -11.33 8.43 -24.83
C PRO A 54 -12.79 7.97 -24.78
N GLU A 55 -13.72 8.93 -24.90
CA GLU A 55 -15.15 8.66 -24.99
C GLU A 55 -15.48 8.12 -26.38
N GLU A 56 -15.28 6.82 -26.59
CA GLU A 56 -16.11 6.10 -27.57
C GLU A 56 -17.10 5.23 -26.80
N LYS A 57 -18.37 5.46 -27.13
CA LYS A 57 -19.54 5.17 -26.30
C LYS A 57 -19.77 3.67 -26.18
N SER A 58 -20.21 3.27 -24.98
CA SER A 58 -20.84 2.00 -24.60
C SER A 58 -19.89 0.86 -24.21
N ALA A 59 -19.91 0.48 -22.91
CA ALA A 59 -19.55 -0.85 -22.40
C ALA A 59 -18.34 -1.55 -23.09
N ASP A 60 -17.25 -0.81 -23.32
CA ASP A 60 -16.29 -1.14 -24.38
C ASP A 60 -15.00 -1.82 -23.84
N PRO A 61 -14.44 -2.82 -24.55
CA PRO A 61 -13.22 -3.54 -24.17
C PRO A 61 -11.99 -2.64 -23.94
N GLU A 62 -11.99 -1.41 -24.45
CA GLU A 62 -10.87 -0.48 -24.24
C GLU A 62 -10.78 0.04 -22.81
N THR A 63 -11.91 0.43 -22.21
CA THR A 63 -11.94 0.82 -20.78
C THR A 63 -11.47 -0.35 -19.92
N ASP A 64 -11.84 -1.57 -20.33
CA ASP A 64 -11.39 -2.79 -19.68
C ASP A 64 -9.87 -2.99 -19.77
N LYS A 65 -9.20 -2.60 -20.87
CA LYS A 65 -7.72 -2.66 -20.98
C LYS A 65 -7.01 -1.77 -19.95
N TYR A 66 -7.48 -0.53 -19.75
CA TYR A 66 -6.88 0.37 -18.76
C TYR A 66 -7.09 -0.16 -17.34
N LEU A 67 -8.31 -0.59 -17.02
CA LEU A 67 -8.64 -1.19 -15.73
C LEU A 67 -7.83 -2.47 -15.49
N HIS A 68 -7.73 -3.35 -16.48
CA HIS A 68 -6.91 -4.56 -16.41
C HIS A 68 -5.43 -4.23 -16.16
N TYR A 69 -4.88 -3.19 -16.80
CA TYR A 69 -3.51 -2.78 -16.57
C TYR A 69 -3.30 -2.30 -15.12
N ILE A 70 -4.20 -1.47 -14.60
CA ILE A 70 -4.13 -0.98 -13.22
C ILE A 70 -4.32 -2.13 -12.22
N ALA A 71 -5.27 -3.03 -12.46
CA ALA A 71 -5.49 -4.22 -11.63
C ALA A 71 -4.26 -5.13 -11.60
N ARG A 72 -3.65 -5.37 -12.77
CA ARG A 72 -2.38 -6.10 -12.86
C ARG A 72 -1.26 -5.40 -12.11
N LEU A 73 -1.20 -4.07 -12.19
CA LEU A 73 -0.20 -3.30 -11.46
C LEU A 73 -0.41 -3.42 -9.95
N PHE A 74 -1.67 -3.39 -9.49
CA PHE A 74 -2.01 -3.59 -8.08
C PHE A 74 -1.62 -4.98 -7.58
N GLN A 75 -1.81 -6.02 -8.40
CA GLN A 75 -1.36 -7.39 -8.09
C GLN A 75 0.17 -7.53 -8.06
N SER A 76 0.91 -6.64 -8.73
CA SER A 76 2.38 -6.66 -8.71
C SER A 76 3.00 -6.08 -7.43
N LYS A 77 2.19 -5.58 -6.50
CA LYS A 77 2.70 -5.11 -5.20
C LYS A 77 3.25 -6.28 -4.39
N PRO A 78 4.36 -6.10 -3.65
CA PRO A 78 4.87 -7.14 -2.78
C PRO A 78 3.84 -7.52 -1.71
N ALA A 79 3.77 -8.81 -1.38
CA ALA A 79 2.97 -9.29 -0.27
C ALA A 79 3.53 -8.72 1.05
N LEU A 80 2.63 -8.36 1.97
CA LEU A 80 3.03 -7.92 3.30
C LEU A 80 3.68 -9.07 4.05
N THR A 81 4.82 -8.80 4.69
CA THR A 81 5.46 -9.72 5.62
C THR A 81 4.55 -9.99 6.84
N PRO A 82 4.74 -11.10 7.58
CA PRO A 82 3.97 -11.36 8.80
C PRO A 82 4.04 -10.21 9.82
N GLN A 83 5.21 -9.57 9.93
CA GLN A 83 5.40 -8.39 10.76
C GLN A 83 4.59 -7.19 10.27
N GLU A 84 4.68 -6.84 8.98
CA GLU A 84 3.88 -5.74 8.42
C GLU A 84 2.37 -6.01 8.55
N GLN A 85 1.92 -7.27 8.46
CA GLN A 85 0.51 -7.63 8.69
C GLN A 85 0.09 -7.43 10.15
N PHE A 86 0.96 -7.77 11.10
CA PHE A 86 0.74 -7.54 12.52
C PHE A 86 0.71 -6.04 12.88
N GLU A 87 1.58 -5.25 12.26
CA GLU A 87 1.69 -3.81 12.49
C GLU A 87 0.56 -3.02 11.83
N LEU A 88 0.00 -3.49 10.70
CA LEU A 88 -0.97 -2.75 9.88
C LEU A 88 -2.13 -2.09 10.66
N PRO A 89 -2.77 -2.72 11.66
CA PRO A 89 -3.83 -2.08 12.45
C PRO A 89 -3.35 -0.91 13.32
N TYR A 90 -2.06 -0.85 13.63
CA TYR A 90 -1.42 0.17 14.46
C TYR A 90 -0.84 1.34 13.65
N HIS A 91 -0.88 1.28 12.32
CA HIS A 91 -0.47 2.40 11.48
C HIS A 91 -1.35 3.63 11.77
N ASP A 92 -0.71 4.75 12.07
CA ASP A 92 -1.34 6.03 12.44
C ASP A 92 -2.32 5.92 13.64
N TYR A 93 -2.15 4.90 14.50
CA TYR A 93 -2.92 4.72 15.72
C TYR A 93 -2.12 5.20 16.94
N LEU A 94 -2.59 6.25 17.62
CA LEU A 94 -1.91 6.79 18.80
C LEU A 94 -2.09 5.85 20.00
N GLN A 95 -0.99 5.49 20.64
CA GLN A 95 -0.96 4.65 21.84
C GLN A 95 -0.22 5.38 22.97
N ALA A 96 -0.70 5.23 24.19
CA ALA A 96 0.05 5.66 25.37
C ALA A 96 1.21 4.68 25.62
N PRO A 97 2.43 5.16 25.90
CA PRO A 97 3.53 4.30 26.32
C PRO A 97 3.16 3.54 27.60
N LEU A 98 3.40 2.24 27.63
CA LEU A 98 3.13 1.40 28.80
C LEU A 98 4.01 1.80 29.99
N GLN A 99 3.48 1.69 31.22
CA GLN A 99 4.19 1.96 32.47
C GLN A 99 4.22 0.72 33.38
N PRO A 100 4.98 -0.34 33.04
CA PRO A 100 4.93 -1.63 33.77
C PRO A 100 5.36 -1.56 35.24
N LEU A 101 6.10 -0.52 35.63
CA LEU A 101 6.51 -0.30 37.02
C LEU A 101 5.37 0.26 37.87
N GLN A 102 4.51 1.09 37.27
CA GLN A 102 3.41 1.74 37.95
C GLN A 102 2.12 0.91 37.86
N ASP A 103 1.90 0.28 36.72
CA ASP A 103 0.66 -0.42 36.38
C ASP A 103 0.93 -1.92 36.22
N ASN A 104 0.03 -2.75 36.76
CA ASN A 104 0.02 -4.17 36.46
C ASN A 104 -0.53 -4.38 35.06
N LEU A 105 0.30 -4.90 34.15
CA LEU A 105 -0.11 -5.17 32.78
C LEU A 105 -1.08 -6.35 32.73
N GLU A 106 -2.00 -6.30 31.77
CA GLU A 106 -2.95 -7.39 31.53
C GLU A 106 -2.26 -8.61 30.91
N SER A 107 -2.83 -9.80 31.11
CA SER A 107 -2.28 -11.05 30.56
C SER A 107 -2.13 -11.01 29.04
N GLN A 108 -3.04 -10.34 28.34
CA GLN A 108 -2.97 -10.17 26.88
C GLN A 108 -1.76 -9.33 26.44
N THR A 109 -1.32 -8.37 27.26
CA THR A 109 -0.12 -7.57 27.00
C THR A 109 1.13 -8.44 27.09
N TYR A 110 1.23 -9.30 28.10
CA TYR A 110 2.32 -10.27 28.21
C TYR A 110 2.33 -11.28 27.06
N GLU A 111 1.18 -11.82 26.71
CA GLU A 111 1.05 -12.75 25.57
C GLU A 111 1.59 -12.10 24.27
N THR A 112 1.35 -10.81 24.08
CA THR A 112 1.88 -10.07 22.92
C THR A 112 3.40 -9.95 22.98
N PHE A 113 3.99 -9.68 24.14
CA PHE A 113 5.44 -9.66 24.31
C PHE A 113 6.08 -11.03 24.06
N GLU A 114 5.43 -12.09 24.52
CA GLU A 114 5.92 -13.47 24.43
C GLU A 114 5.92 -14.01 23.00
N LYS A 115 5.12 -13.41 22.10
CA LYS A 115 5.07 -13.75 20.68
C LYS A 115 6.30 -13.33 19.86
N ASP A 116 7.24 -12.58 20.42
CA ASP A 116 8.48 -12.18 19.74
C ASP A 116 9.62 -13.19 20.02
N PRO A 117 9.87 -14.18 19.14
CA PRO A 117 10.91 -15.17 19.36
C PRO A 117 12.32 -14.59 19.24
N VAL A 118 12.52 -13.56 18.40
CA VAL A 118 13.85 -12.98 18.15
C VAL A 118 14.37 -12.37 19.44
N LYS A 119 13.51 -11.64 20.17
CA LYS A 119 13.86 -11.09 21.48
C LYS A 119 14.36 -12.17 22.43
N TYR A 120 13.62 -13.26 22.65
CA TYR A 120 14.01 -14.27 23.65
C TYR A 120 15.25 -15.07 23.23
N VAL A 121 15.41 -15.41 21.95
CA VAL A 121 16.63 -16.06 21.45
C VAL A 121 17.86 -15.19 21.71
N GLN A 122 17.78 -13.89 21.42
CA GLN A 122 18.89 -12.96 21.65
C GLN A 122 19.22 -12.77 23.12
N TYR A 123 18.23 -12.82 24.02
CA TYR A 123 18.47 -12.79 25.46
C TYR A 123 19.06 -14.09 26.00
N GLU A 124 18.80 -15.23 25.36
CA GLU A 124 19.37 -16.53 25.73
C GLU A 124 20.82 -16.68 25.26
N GLU A 125 21.15 -16.11 24.10
CA GLU A 125 22.50 -16.16 23.52
C GLU A 125 23.50 -15.20 24.19
N ALA A 126 23.03 -14.20 24.93
CA ALA A 126 23.84 -13.15 25.58
C ALA A 126 24.36 -13.55 26.97
#